data_AF-A0A955V9U9-F1
#
_entry.id   AF-A0A955V9U9-F1
#
_cell.length_a   1.000
_cell.length_b   1.000
_cell.length_c   1.000
_cell.angle_alpha   90.00
_cell.angle_beta   90.00
_cell.angle_gamma   90.00
#
_symmetry.space_group_name_H-M   'P 1'
#
loop_
_entity.id
_entity.type
_entity.pdbx_description
1 polymer ?
#
loop_
_entity_poly.entity_id
_entity_poly.type
_entity_poly.pdbx_seq_one_letter_code
_entity_poly.pdbx_strand_id
1 'polypeptide(L)'
;MARDAREEIDDDNGGGDGVAEVRPFWSGTVTFGLVSIPVELFAAYRSSRTSLRMLSEDGQPLRRRYVCSADGEPLEADEIVRGAPREDDAFVTVSDEELASVAPEKSREIDLQRFVPRDAIDPFACDRAYFL
;
A
#
# COMPACT_ATOMS: atom_id res chain seq x y z
N MET A 1 15.69 -47.80 30.11
CA MET A 1 15.99 -46.37 30.31
C MET A 1 17.30 -46.06 29.60
N ALA A 2 17.21 -45.57 28.37
CA ALA A 2 18.26 -44.84 27.66
C ALA A 2 17.53 -44.14 26.50
N ARG A 3 17.42 -42.82 26.60
CA ARG A 3 17.05 -41.94 25.49
C ARG A 3 18.31 -41.77 24.65
N ASP A 4 18.20 -41.91 23.34
CA ASP A 4 18.95 -41.08 22.41
C ASP A 4 18.15 -40.98 21.11
N ALA A 5 17.89 -39.75 20.71
CA ALA A 5 17.07 -39.35 19.58
C ALA A 5 18.00 -38.79 18.49
N ARG A 6 17.97 -39.42 17.33
CA ARG A 6 18.56 -39.02 16.04
C ARG A 6 18.02 -40.06 15.05
N GLU A 7 17.45 -39.76 13.90
CA GLU A 7 17.54 -38.61 13.02
C GLU A 7 16.33 -38.78 12.07
N GLU A 8 15.28 -37.98 12.23
CA GLU A 8 14.21 -37.87 11.23
C GLU A 8 14.64 -36.78 10.25
N ILE A 9 14.97 -37.22 9.03
CA ILE A 9 15.24 -36.35 7.89
C ILE A 9 13.89 -36.13 7.23
N ASP A 10 13.27 -35.00 7.57
CA ASP A 10 12.03 -34.53 6.94
C ASP A 10 12.32 -33.41 5.94
N ASP A 11 11.64 -33.59 4.79
CA ASP A 11 11.18 -32.60 3.83
C ASP A 11 12.21 -31.88 2.95
N ASP A 12 12.47 -32.57 1.84
CA ASP A 12 12.71 -32.03 0.50
C ASP A 12 11.75 -30.87 0.20
N ASN A 13 12.21 -29.64 0.47
CA ASN A 13 11.47 -28.43 0.16
C ASN A 13 11.55 -28.18 -1.35
N GLY A 14 10.52 -28.66 -2.06
CA GLY A 14 10.32 -28.48 -3.49
C GLY A 14 10.43 -27.02 -3.89
N GLY A 15 11.41 -26.73 -4.76
CA GLY A 15 11.59 -25.43 -5.38
C GLY A 15 10.36 -25.04 -6.20
N GLY A 16 9.59 -24.10 -5.66
CA GLY A 16 8.52 -23.42 -6.38
C GLY A 16 9.11 -22.47 -7.42
N ASP A 17 8.87 -22.79 -8.69
CA ASP A 17 9.16 -21.96 -9.85
C ASP A 17 8.47 -20.58 -9.70
N GLY A 18 9.26 -19.51 -9.70
CA GLY A 18 8.85 -18.16 -9.33
C GLY A 18 8.05 -17.44 -10.41
N VAL A 19 6.88 -17.98 -10.78
CA VAL A 19 5.87 -17.18 -11.49
C VAL A 19 5.34 -16.12 -10.52
N ALA A 20 5.63 -14.85 -10.79
CA ALA A 20 5.17 -13.74 -9.97
C ALA A 20 3.63 -13.77 -9.92
N GLU A 21 3.06 -14.24 -8.80
CA GLU A 21 1.61 -14.26 -8.59
C GLU A 21 1.06 -12.84 -8.75
N VAL A 22 0.19 -12.67 -9.74
CA VAL A 22 -0.42 -11.38 -10.04
C VAL A 22 -1.49 -11.10 -8.98
N ARG A 23 -1.15 -10.26 -8.01
CA ARG A 23 -2.10 -9.86 -6.95
C ARG A 23 -3.06 -8.77 -7.44
N PRO A 24 -4.35 -8.86 -7.11
CA PRO A 24 -5.30 -7.79 -7.40
C PRO A 24 -4.94 -6.53 -6.62
N PHE A 25 -5.11 -5.38 -7.26
CA PHE A 25 -4.99 -4.08 -6.62
C PHE A 25 -6.24 -3.77 -5.78
N TRP A 26 -7.41 -4.21 -6.24
CA TRP A 26 -8.69 -3.95 -5.60
C TRP A 26 -9.68 -5.07 -5.93
N SER A 27 -10.57 -5.38 -5.00
CA SER A 27 -11.67 -6.33 -5.18
C SER A 27 -12.97 -5.68 -4.72
N GLY A 28 -14.04 -5.88 -5.47
CA GLY A 28 -15.33 -5.29 -5.18
C GLY A 28 -16.42 -5.78 -6.12
N THR A 29 -17.44 -4.97 -6.37
CA THR A 29 -18.61 -5.36 -7.16
C THR A 29 -18.96 -4.29 -8.18
N VAL A 30 -19.21 -4.70 -9.42
CA VAL A 30 -19.83 -3.84 -10.43
C VAL A 30 -21.34 -3.98 -10.33
N THR A 31 -22.04 -2.86 -10.16
CA THR A 31 -23.50 -2.80 -10.05
C THR A 31 -24.10 -2.09 -11.27
N PHE A 32 -25.22 -2.63 -11.76
CA PHE A 32 -26.04 -1.95 -12.77
C PHE A 32 -27.50 -2.35 -12.61
N GLY A 33 -28.31 -1.41 -12.11
CA GLY A 33 -29.71 -1.66 -11.78
C GLY A 33 -29.84 -2.68 -10.65
N LEU A 34 -30.18 -3.93 -10.99
CA LEU A 34 -30.39 -5.04 -10.04
C LEU A 34 -29.35 -6.15 -10.15
N VAL A 35 -28.35 -5.98 -11.02
CA VAL A 35 -27.29 -6.97 -11.22
C VAL A 35 -26.05 -6.52 -10.47
N SER A 36 -25.43 -7.47 -9.76
CA SER A 36 -24.21 -7.27 -8.98
C SER A 36 -23.20 -8.36 -9.36
N ILE A 37 -22.06 -7.97 -9.92
CA ILE A 37 -21.02 -8.88 -10.38
C ILE A 37 -19.75 -8.66 -9.55
N PRO A 38 -19.24 -9.65 -8.80
CA PRO A 38 -17.96 -9.51 -8.11
C PRO A 38 -16.83 -9.46 -9.15
N VAL A 39 -15.88 -8.56 -8.94
CA VAL A 39 -14.75 -8.33 -9.86
C VAL A 39 -13.46 -8.08 -9.08
N GLU A 40 -12.34 -8.30 -9.77
CA GLU A 40 -11.00 -8.02 -9.27
C GLU A 40 -10.26 -7.14 -10.28
N LEU A 41 -9.64 -6.06 -9.80
CA LEU A 41 -8.89 -5.13 -10.64
C LEU A 41 -7.40 -5.40 -10.54
N PHE A 42 -6.74 -5.56 -11.68
CA PHE A 42 -5.31 -5.75 -11.79
C PHE A 42 -4.70 -4.54 -12.49
N ALA A 43 -3.72 -3.86 -11.87
CA ALA A 43 -3.07 -2.72 -12.51
C ALA A 43 -2.38 -3.15 -13.83
N ALA A 44 -2.72 -2.47 -14.93
CA ALA A 44 -2.25 -2.82 -16.27
C ALA A 44 -0.75 -2.57 -16.48
N TYR A 45 -0.15 -1.76 -15.60
CA TYR A 45 1.28 -1.54 -15.52
C TYR A 45 1.75 -1.73 -14.07
N ARG A 46 2.97 -2.25 -13.92
CA ARG A 46 3.67 -2.30 -12.64
C ARG A 46 4.93 -1.44 -12.78
N SER A 47 5.06 -0.40 -11.96
CA SER A 47 6.35 0.27 -11.82
C SER A 47 7.23 -0.59 -10.93
N SER A 48 8.22 -1.27 -11.50
CA SER A 48 9.26 -1.92 -10.72
C SER A 48 10.26 -0.85 -10.26
N ARG A 49 10.15 -0.44 -9.00
CA ARG A 49 11.25 0.26 -8.33
C ARG A 49 11.99 -0.73 -7.47
N THR A 50 13.25 -1.01 -7.80
CA THR A 50 14.14 -1.76 -6.93
C THR A 50 14.37 -0.91 -5.67
N SER A 51 13.89 -1.38 -4.52
CA SER A 51 14.15 -0.71 -3.25
C SER A 51 15.62 -0.90 -2.86
N LEU A 52 16.35 0.19 -2.71
CA LEU A 52 17.71 0.17 -2.18
C LEU A 52 17.66 0.36 -0.67
N ARG A 53 18.41 -0.45 0.08
CA ARG A 53 18.59 -0.26 1.51
C ARG A 53 19.74 0.70 1.76
N MET A 54 19.57 1.65 2.66
CA MET A 54 20.65 2.56 3.05
C MET A 54 21.65 1.81 3.94
N LEU A 55 22.92 1.86 3.54
CA LEU A 55 24.05 1.27 4.24
C LEU A 55 25.06 2.36 4.60
N SER A 56 25.87 2.14 5.65
CA SER A 56 27.09 2.90 5.88
C SER A 56 28.14 2.59 4.81
N GLU A 57 29.22 3.37 4.76
CA GLU A 57 30.35 3.09 3.87
C GLU A 57 30.98 1.71 4.14
N ASP A 58 30.94 1.24 5.39
CA ASP A 58 31.36 -0.11 5.80
C ASP A 58 30.32 -1.21 5.54
N GLY A 59 29.21 -0.89 4.87
CA GLY A 59 28.17 -1.86 4.48
C GLY A 59 27.16 -2.22 5.58
N GLN A 60 27.14 -1.53 6.71
CA GLN A 60 26.19 -1.81 7.80
C GLN A 60 24.83 -1.14 7.55
N PRO A 61 23.69 -1.81 7.82
CA PRO A 61 22.37 -1.23 7.56
C PRO A 61 22.04 -0.08 8.51
N LEU A 62 21.55 1.03 7.96
CA LEU A 62 21.16 2.21 8.73
C LEU A 62 19.73 2.10 9.28
N ARG A 63 19.49 2.72 10.44
CA ARG A 63 18.17 2.94 11.04
C ARG A 63 17.84 4.44 11.05
N ARG A 64 16.59 4.79 10.75
CA ARG A 64 16.10 6.17 10.83
C ARG A 64 15.47 6.41 12.20
N ARG A 65 15.71 7.58 12.78
CA ARG A 65 15.04 8.07 13.99
C ARG A 65 14.61 9.51 13.75
N TYR A 66 13.47 9.90 14.32
CA TYR A 66 13.07 11.29 14.40
C TYR A 66 13.69 11.89 15.66
N VAL A 67 14.20 13.11 15.53
CA VAL A 67 14.87 13.85 16.61
C VAL A 67 14.29 15.25 16.62
N CYS A 68 13.88 15.73 17.79
CA CYS A 68 13.37 17.09 17.91
C CYS A 68 14.50 18.09 17.65
N SER A 69 14.26 19.08 16.79
CA SER A 69 15.30 20.06 16.42
C SER A 69 15.60 21.08 17.53
N ALA A 70 14.72 21.20 18.53
CA ALA A 70 14.88 22.16 19.62
C ALA A 70 15.81 21.66 20.73
N ASP A 71 15.65 20.40 21.13
CA ASP A 71 16.33 19.79 22.28
C ASP A 71 17.28 18.64 21.88
N GLY A 72 17.18 18.12 20.65
CA GLY A 72 18.03 17.04 20.15
C GLY A 72 17.65 15.66 20.67
N GLU A 73 16.50 15.51 21.34
CA GLU A 73 16.06 14.23 21.87
C GLU A 73 15.34 13.38 20.80
N PRO A 74 15.60 12.06 20.76
CA PRO A 74 14.90 11.16 19.86
C PRO A 74 13.44 10.98 20.29
N LEU A 75 12.53 11.00 19.32
CA LEU A 75 11.10 10.79 19.57
C LEU A 75 10.69 9.35 19.20
N GLU A 76 9.82 8.78 20.02
CA GLU A 76 9.07 7.57 19.71
C GLU A 76 7.88 7.87 18.77
N ALA A 77 7.29 6.83 18.18
CA ALA A 77 6.23 7.00 17.19
C ALA A 77 4.98 7.70 17.76
N ASP A 78 4.64 7.40 19.01
CA ASP A 78 3.47 7.94 19.71
C ASP A 78 3.64 9.43 20.11
N GLU A 79 4.87 9.94 20.07
CA GLU A 79 5.19 11.34 20.37
C GLU A 79 5.13 12.24 19.11
N ILE A 80 4.93 11.63 17.93
CA ILE A 80 4.95 12.33 16.65
C ILE A 80 3.52 12.63 16.19
N VAL A 81 3.20 13.92 16.07
CA VAL A 81 1.92 14.40 15.53
C VAL A 81 2.09 14.98 14.12
N ARG A 82 1.03 14.94 13.30
CA ARG A 82 1.03 15.60 11.98
C ARG A 82 0.59 17.05 12.15
N GLY A 83 1.27 17.96 11.47
CA GLY A 83 0.93 19.39 11.45
C GLY A 83 0.62 19.87 10.03
N ALA A 84 -0.50 20.56 9.84
CA ALA A 84 -0.79 21.30 8.62
C ALA A 84 -0.29 22.75 8.75
N PRO A 85 0.43 23.29 7.74
CA PRO A 85 0.94 24.66 7.82
C PRO A 85 -0.19 25.69 7.76
N ARG A 86 0.01 26.81 8.45
CA ARG A 86 -0.84 28.01 8.43
C ARG A 86 -0.03 29.22 7.99
N GLU A 87 -0.71 30.34 7.78
CA GLU A 87 -0.07 31.65 7.69
C GLU A 87 0.80 31.91 8.93
N ASP A 88 1.89 32.66 8.75
CA ASP A 88 2.84 33.05 9.79
C ASP A 88 3.67 31.90 10.42
N ASP A 89 4.04 30.88 9.63
CA ASP A 89 4.92 29.76 10.05
C ASP A 89 4.34 28.92 11.22
N ALA A 90 3.03 29.05 11.47
CA ALA A 90 2.33 28.27 12.47
C ALA A 90 1.85 26.92 11.91
N PHE A 91 1.72 25.92 12.78
CA PHE A 91 1.20 24.59 12.42
C PHE A 91 -0.05 24.27 13.24
N VAL A 92 -1.06 23.70 12.59
CA VAL A 92 -2.24 23.12 13.27
C VAL A 92 -2.04 21.61 13.33
N THR A 93 -2.08 21.05 14.53
CA THR A 93 -2.01 19.59 14.73
C THR A 93 -3.25 18.92 14.16
N VAL A 94 -3.05 17.87 13.38
CA VAL A 94 -4.12 17.06 12.78
C VAL A 94 -3.94 15.63 13.27
N SER A 95 -4.94 15.12 13.98
CA SER A 95 -4.94 13.73 14.43
C SER A 95 -5.32 12.76 13.29
N ASP A 96 -4.86 11.50 13.40
CA ASP A 96 -5.29 10.45 12.45
C ASP A 96 -6.81 10.19 12.54
N GLU A 97 -7.44 10.42 13.69
CA GLU A 97 -8.90 10.27 13.87
C GLU A 97 -9.70 11.34 13.12
N GLU A 98 -9.28 12.60 13.20
CA GLU A 98 -9.90 13.69 12.42
C GLU A 98 -9.78 13.42 10.92
N LEU A 99 -8.59 13.00 10.46
CA LEU A 99 -8.35 12.60 9.06
C LEU A 99 -9.26 11.44 8.64
N ALA A 100 -9.46 10.45 9.51
CA ALA A 100 -10.35 9.33 9.24
C ALA A 100 -11.82 9.77 9.15
N SER A 101 -12.24 10.72 10.00
CA SER A 101 -13.62 11.22 10.02
C SER A 101 -14.01 12.03 8.78
N VAL A 102 -13.05 12.71 8.15
CA VAL A 102 -13.25 13.49 6.92
C VAL A 102 -12.98 12.70 5.65
N ALA A 103 -12.39 11.50 5.78
CA ALA A 103 -12.12 10.66 4.63
C ALA A 103 -13.44 10.23 3.97
N PRO A 104 -13.56 10.34 2.64
CA PRO A 104 -14.72 9.83 1.94
C PRO A 104 -14.88 8.33 2.18
N GLU A 105 -16.13 7.86 2.22
CA GLU A 105 -16.43 6.44 2.38
C GLU A 105 -15.74 5.62 1.28
N LYS A 106 -14.95 4.63 1.69
CA LYS A 106 -14.29 3.72 0.75
C LYS A 106 -15.34 2.74 0.22
N SER A 107 -16.04 3.11 -0.85
CA SER A 107 -16.97 2.21 -1.53
C SER A 107 -16.18 1.09 -2.23
N ARG A 108 -16.64 -0.16 -2.06
CA ARG A 108 -16.16 -1.33 -2.83
C ARG A 108 -17.05 -1.62 -4.04
N GLU A 109 -17.70 -0.58 -4.55
CA GLU A 109 -18.72 -0.68 -5.58
C GLU A 109 -18.38 0.23 -6.76
N ILE A 110 -18.55 -0.30 -7.96
CA ILE A 110 -18.43 0.42 -9.23
C ILE A 110 -19.81 0.44 -9.88
N ASP A 111 -20.44 1.61 -9.94
CA ASP A 111 -21.75 1.78 -10.58
C ASP A 111 -21.58 2.05 -12.08
N LEU A 112 -22.18 1.21 -12.93
CA LEU A 112 -22.15 1.38 -14.38
C LEU A 112 -23.20 2.40 -14.80
N GLN A 113 -22.75 3.61 -15.13
CA GLN A 113 -23.65 4.69 -15.53
C GLN A 113 -24.11 4.59 -16.99
N ARG A 114 -23.19 4.34 -17.93
CA ARG A 114 -23.50 4.30 -19.37
C ARG A 114 -22.40 3.65 -20.20
N PHE A 115 -22.76 3.20 -21.38
CA PHE A 115 -21.82 2.83 -22.44
C PHE A 115 -21.63 4.00 -23.41
N VAL A 116 -20.39 4.30 -23.76
CA VAL A 116 -20.05 5.35 -24.73
C VAL A 116 -19.10 4.81 -25.80
N PRO A 117 -19.09 5.40 -27.02
CA PRO A 117 -18.05 5.11 -28.00
C PRO A 117 -16.67 5.41 -27.42
N ARG A 118 -15.65 4.64 -27.80
CA ARG A 118 -14.28 4.81 -27.29
C ARG A 118 -13.75 6.22 -27.50
N ASP A 119 -14.04 6.81 -28.66
CA ASP A 119 -13.57 8.14 -29.06
C ASP A 119 -14.23 9.28 -28.27
N ALA A 120 -15.25 8.99 -27.44
CA ALA A 120 -15.88 9.97 -26.56
C ALA A 120 -15.09 10.19 -25.25
N ILE A 121 -14.08 9.36 -24.96
CA ILE A 121 -13.21 9.49 -23.79
C ILE A 121 -11.84 9.99 -24.24
N ASP A 122 -11.45 11.17 -23.76
CA ASP A 122 -10.09 11.69 -23.94
C ASP A 122 -9.10 10.81 -23.17
N PRO A 123 -8.08 10.20 -23.83
CA PRO A 123 -7.06 9.42 -23.14
C PRO A 123 -6.34 10.16 -22.02
N PHE A 124 -6.22 11.51 -22.09
CA PHE A 124 -5.62 12.31 -21.02
C PHE A 124 -6.48 12.38 -19.75
N ALA A 125 -7.77 12.05 -19.83
CA ALA A 125 -8.64 11.95 -18.66
C ALA A 125 -8.42 10.65 -17.86
N CYS A 126 -7.67 9.68 -18.39
CA CYS A 126 -7.38 8.41 -17.73
C CYS A 126 -6.01 8.44 -17.03
N ASP A 127 -5.99 8.54 -15.69
CA ASP A 127 -4.74 8.50 -14.89
C ASP A 127 -4.10 7.09 -14.89
N ARG A 128 -4.90 6.06 -14.59
CA ARG A 128 -4.40 4.68 -14.45
C ARG A 128 -5.30 3.69 -15.16
N ALA A 129 -4.65 2.78 -15.88
CA ALA A 129 -5.32 1.67 -16.54
C ALA A 129 -5.30 0.42 -15.65
N TYR A 130 -6.45 -0.26 -15.60
CA TYR A 130 -6.65 -1.51 -14.89
C TYR A 130 -7.29 -2.54 -15.84
N PHE A 131 -6.95 -3.80 -15.65
CA PHE A 131 -7.68 -4.93 -16.19
C PHE A 131 -8.72 -5.37 -15.15
N LEU A 132 -9.91 -5.69 -15.63
CA LEU A 132 -11.04 -6.23 -14.89
C LEU A 132 -11.36 -7.64 -15.42
#